data_AF-A0A2W7BQS1-F1
#
_entry.id   AF-A0A2W7BQS1-F1
#
_cell.length_a   1.000
_cell.length_b   1.000
_cell.length_c   1.000
_cell.angle_alpha   90.00
_cell.angle_beta   90.00
_cell.angle_gamma   90.00
#
_symmetry.space_group_name_H-M   'P 1'
#
loop_
_entity.id
_entity.type
_entity.pdbx_description
1 polymer ?
#
loop_
_entity_poly.entity_id
_entity_poly.type
_entity_poly.pdbx_seq_one_letter_code
_entity_poly.pdbx_strand_id
1 'polypeptide(L)' 'MDAVFGAVGSQLVLLIAAIAVVVLAFQLFFRILSVGLVPLIGLVAIFAALQYLFGISPKQLWFEVSHLPQMAMKFFNSLG' A
#
# COMPACT_ATOMS: atom_id res chain seq x y z
N MET A 1 -17.62 -51.31 -4.22
CA MET A 1 -16.48 -50.59 -3.60
C MET A 1 -16.13 -49.31 -4.37
N ASP A 2 -16.52 -49.20 -5.64
CA ASP A 2 -16.22 -48.08 -6.54
C ASP A 2 -16.85 -46.73 -6.14
N ALA A 3 -18.03 -46.74 -5.50
CA ALA A 3 -18.68 -45.52 -5.02
C ALA A 3 -17.92 -44.83 -3.86
N VAL A 4 -17.20 -45.62 -3.05
CA VAL A 4 -16.40 -45.09 -1.92
C VAL A 4 -15.13 -44.42 -2.44
N PHE A 5 -14.47 -44.99 -3.45
CA PHE A 5 -13.29 -44.39 -4.09
C PHE A 5 -13.63 -43.11 -4.87
N GLY A 6 -14.79 -43.05 -5.53
CA GLY A 6 -15.28 -41.83 -6.19
C GLY A 6 -15.58 -40.67 -5.22
N ALA A 7 -16.13 -40.98 -4.04
CA ALA A 7 -16.39 -39.99 -3.00
C ALA A 7 -15.10 -39.43 -2.38
N VAL A 8 -14.09 -40.28 -2.15
CA VAL A 8 -12.77 -39.85 -1.65
C VAL A 8 -12.05 -38.98 -2.69
N GLY A 9 -12.14 -39.32 -3.98
CA GLY A 9 -11.59 -38.50 -5.06
C GLY A 9 -12.21 -37.09 -5.14
N SER A 10 -13.54 -37.00 -5.04
CA SER A 10 -14.26 -35.72 -5.03
C SER A 10 -13.87 -34.84 -3.83
N GLN A 11 -13.73 -35.44 -2.65
CA GLN A 11 -13.33 -34.74 -1.43
C GLN A 11 -11.90 -34.18 -1.51
N LEU A 12 -10.96 -34.96 -2.06
CA LEU A 12 -9.57 -34.53 -2.25
C LEU A 12 -9.48 -33.38 -3.27
N VAL A 13 -10.24 -33.46 -4.36
CA VAL A 13 -10.32 -32.39 -5.37
C VAL A 13 -10.90 -31.11 -4.77
N LEU A 14 -11.97 -31.21 -3.97
CA LEU A 14 -12.55 -30.06 -3.26
C LEU A 14 -11.57 -29.45 -2.26
N LEU A 15 -10.80 -30.28 -1.55
CA LEU A 15 -9.80 -29.81 -0.59
C LEU A 15 -8.65 -29.07 -1.28
N ILE A 16 -8.16 -29.60 -2.40
CA ILE A 16 -7.13 -28.95 -3.22
C ILE A 16 -7.66 -27.63 -3.82
N ALA A 17 -8.90 -27.62 -4.33
CA ALA A 17 -9.53 -26.42 -4.86
C ALA A 17 -9.71 -25.34 -3.77
N ALA A 18 -10.13 -25.73 -2.56
CA ALA A 18 -10.26 -24.81 -1.43
C ALA A 18 -8.90 -24.21 -1.03
N ILE A 19 -7.84 -25.03 -0.94
CA ILE A 19 -6.48 -24.55 -0.66
C ILE A 19 -6.02 -23.57 -1.74
N ALA A 20 -6.25 -23.89 -3.01
CA ALA A 20 -5.88 -23.00 -4.12
C ALA A 20 -6.59 -21.64 -4.01
N VAL A 21 -7.89 -21.63 -3.72
CA VAL A 21 -8.66 -20.39 -3.53
C VAL A 21 -8.15 -19.58 -2.34
N VAL A 22 -7.85 -20.22 -1.22
CA VAL A 22 -7.30 -19.55 -0.03
C VAL A 22 -5.93 -18.95 -0.32
N VAL A 23 -5.04 -19.68 -1.00
CA VAL A 23 -3.71 -19.18 -1.40
C VAL A 23 -3.84 -17.98 -2.34
N LEU A 24 -4.74 -18.05 -3.32
CA LEU A 24 -5.02 -16.94 -4.24
C LEU A 24 -5.56 -15.71 -3.50
N ALA A 25 -6.46 -15.91 -2.53
CA ALA A 25 -7.01 -14.83 -1.71
C ALA A 25 -5.92 -14.18 -0.84
N PHE A 26 -5.03 -14.98 -0.23
CA PHE A 26 -3.89 -14.45 0.52
C PHE A 26 -2.92 -13.69 -0.36
N GLN A 27 -2.57 -14.21 -1.54
CA GLN A 27 -1.72 -13.49 -2.50
C GLN A 27 -2.33 -12.15 -2.90
N LEU A 28 -3.64 -12.12 -3.17
CA LEU A 28 -4.34 -10.89 -3.51
C LEU A 28 -4.33 -9.90 -2.33
N PHE A 29 -4.57 -10.37 -1.11
CA PHE A 29 -4.51 -9.57 0.11
C PHE A 29 -3.12 -8.95 0.32
N PHE A 30 -2.05 -9.75 0.25
CA PHE A 30 -0.68 -9.25 0.34
C PHE A 30 -0.33 -8.30 -0.80
N ARG A 31 -0.84 -8.54 -2.01
CA ARG A 31 -0.66 -7.64 -3.15
C ARG A 31 -1.33 -6.30 -2.90
N ILE A 32 -2.56 -6.27 -2.40
CA ILE A 32 -3.28 -5.04 -2.05
C ILE A 32 -2.53 -4.27 -0.93
N LEU A 33 -2.05 -4.97 0.11
CA LEU A 33 -1.22 -4.35 1.14
C LEU A 33 0.09 -3.79 0.57
N SER A 34 0.74 -4.52 -0.34
CA SER A 34 1.98 -4.06 -0.98
C SER A 34 1.76 -2.81 -1.85
N VAL A 35 0.62 -2.71 -2.54
CA VAL A 35 0.26 -1.53 -3.33
C VAL A 35 0.05 -0.30 -2.45
N GLY A 36 -0.35 -0.47 -1.18
CA GLY A 36 -0.39 0.61 -0.19
C GLY A 36 0.97 0.94 0.44
N LEU A 37 1.84 -0.06 0.61
CA LEU A 37 3.17 0.10 1.21
C LEU A 37 4.20 0.72 0.26
N VAL A 38 4.15 0.42 -1.02
CA VAL A 38 5.06 0.99 -2.04
C VAL A 38 5.00 2.53 -2.09
N PRO A 39 3.83 3.19 -2.18
CA PRO A 39 3.78 4.65 -2.15
C PRO A 39 4.19 5.23 -0.79
N LEU A 40 3.92 4.54 0.31
CA LEU A 40 4.39 4.95 1.64
C LEU A 40 5.93 4.92 1.73
N ILE A 41 6.55 3.85 1.25
CA ILE A 41 8.02 3.73 1.19
C ILE A 41 8.61 4.77 0.24
N GLY A 42 7.99 4.99 -0.93
CA GLY A 42 8.41 6.03 -1.86
C GLY A 42 8.32 7.43 -1.26
N LEU A 43 7.24 7.72 -0.52
CA LEU A 43 7.05 8.98 0.19
C LEU A 43 8.09 9.14 1.31
N VAL A 44 8.33 8.10 2.12
CA VAL A 44 9.40 8.11 3.14
C VAL A 44 10.78 8.30 2.50
N ALA A 45 11.05 7.68 1.35
CA ALA A 45 12.30 7.85 0.62
C ALA A 45 12.48 9.28 0.09
N ILE A 46 11.42 9.92 -0.42
CA ILE A 46 11.44 11.34 -0.82
C ILE A 46 11.69 12.23 0.40
N PHE A 47 10.99 11.99 1.51
CA PHE A 47 11.21 12.73 2.76
C PHE A 47 12.63 12.54 3.30
N ALA A 48 13.20 11.34 3.20
CA ALA A 48 14.57 11.04 3.62
C ALA A 48 15.60 11.66 2.68
N ALA A 49 15.37 11.65 1.37
CA ALA A 49 16.22 12.32 0.39
C ALA A 49 16.22 13.84 0.59
N LEU A 50 15.05 14.45 0.85
CA LEU A 50 14.95 15.87 1.18
C LEU A 50 15.65 16.19 2.50
N GLN A 51 15.49 15.35 3.52
CA GLN A 51 16.23 15.47 4.79
C GLN A 51 17.75 15.39 4.60
N TYR A 52 18.22 14.44 3.78
CA TYR A 52 19.65 14.22 3.55
C TYR A 52 20.29 15.32 2.69
N LEU A 53 19.59 15.76 1.65
CA LEU A 53 20.09 16.78 0.71
C LEU A 53 19.98 18.21 1.28
N PHE A 54 18.93 18.51 2.03
CA PHE A 54 18.67 19.86 2.53
C PHE A 54 18.92 20.01 4.03
N GLY A 55 19.18 18.92 4.78
CA GLY A 55 19.42 18.96 6.23
C GLY A 55 18.19 19.32 7.07
N ILE A 56 16.98 19.30 6.49
CA ILE A 56 15.75 19.80 7.11
C ILE A 56 15.01 18.67 7.81
N SER A 57 14.67 18.83 9.09
CA SER A 57 13.88 17.85 9.85
C SER A 57 12.47 17.65 9.26
N PRO A 58 11.89 16.44 9.27
CA PRO A 58 10.56 16.20 8.71
C PRO A 58 9.48 17.01 9.44
N LYS A 59 9.71 17.37 10.72
CA LYS A 59 8.85 18.29 11.47
C LYS A 59 8.91 19.72 10.93
N GLN A 60 10.08 20.18 10.50
CA GLN A 60 10.26 21.51 9.90
C GLN A 60 9.63 21.57 8.51
N LEU A 61 9.83 20.55 7.66
CA LEU A 61 9.15 20.45 6.37
C LEU A 61 7.63 20.45 6.52
N TRP A 62 7.10 19.68 7.47
CA TRP A 62 5.66 19.66 7.71
C TRP A 62 5.13 20.98 8.26
N PHE A 63 5.92 21.66 9.10
CA PHE A 63 5.60 22.99 9.59
C PHE A 63 5.56 24.01 8.44
N GLU A 64 6.56 24.04 7.57
CA GLU A 64 6.61 24.89 6.38
C GLU A 64 5.43 24.58 5.44
N VAL A 65 5.19 23.29 5.15
CA VAL A 65 4.10 22.84 4.26
C VAL A 65 2.73 23.20 4.80
N SER A 66 2.50 23.15 6.12
CA SER A 66 1.23 23.59 6.72
C SER A 66 1.01 25.11 6.64
N HIS A 67 2.07 25.89 6.43
CA HIS A 67 2.00 27.34 6.20
C HIS A 67 1.95 27.71 4.71
N LEU A 68 2.29 26.78 3.80
CA LEU A 68 2.17 26.99 2.35
C LEU A 68 0.76 27.37 1.87
N PRO A 69 -0.36 26.81 2.38
CA PRO A 69 -1.70 27.23 1.96
C PRO A 69 -1.96 28.72 2.21
N GLN A 70 -1.46 29.24 3.33
CA GLN A 70 -1.59 30.67 3.66
C GLN A 70 -0.71 31.54 2.76
N MET A 71 0.50 31.05 2.44
CA MET A 71 1.43 31.73 1.55
C MET A 71 0.91 31.74 0.10
N ALA A 72 0.32 30.63 -0.35
CA ALA A 72 -0.35 30.50 -1.64
C ALA A 72 -1.57 31.42 -1.72
N MET A 73 -2.43 31.46 -0.69
CA MET A 73 -3.56 32.40 -0.64
C MET A 73 -3.10 33.86 -0.77
N LYS A 74 -2.04 34.26 -0.05
CA LYS A 74 -1.48 35.61 -0.16
C LYS A 74 -0.93 35.90 -1.56
N PHE A 75 -0.25 34.92 -2.17
CA PHE A 75 0.30 35.06 -3.52
C PHE A 75 -0.82 35.21 -4.58
N PHE A 76 -1.83 34.35 -4.54
CA PHE A 76 -3.00 34.46 -5.43
C PHE A 76 -3.76 35.77 -5.22
N ASN A 77 -3.91 36.21 -3.97
CA ASN A 77 -4.58 37.47 -3.65
C ASN A 77 -3.72 38.72 -3.97
N SER A 78 -2.43 38.55 -4.27
CA SER A 78 -1.54 39.61 -4.75
C SER A 78 -1.41 39.66 -6.28
N LEU A 79 -1.90 38.62 -6.97
CA LEU A 79 -1.89 38.51 -8.43
C LEU A 79 -3.23 38.90 -9.08
N GLY A 80 -4.27 39.16 -8.27
CA GLY A 80 -5.55 39.72 -8.70
C GLY A 80 -5.69 41.17 -8.26
#